data_AF-A0A384HSL7-F1
#
_entry.id   AF-A0A384HSL7-F1
#
_cell.length_a   1.000
_cell.length_b   1.000
_cell.length_c   1.000
_cell.angle_alpha   90.00
_cell.angle_beta   90.00
_cell.angle_gamma   90.00
#
_symmetry.space_group_name_H-M   'P 1'
#
loop_
_entity.id
_entity.type
_entity.pdbx_description
1 polymer ?
#
loop_
_entity_poly.entity_id
_entity_poly.type
_entity_poly.pdbx_seq_one_letter_code
_entity_poly.pdbx_strand_id
1 'polypeptide(L)'
;MLIHWAVVPTRLPLVLRRCPACGPAGFRAHGKFRVNANHKLLDAWLLALCTGCGDTTRITILERAHVRSIRPELLDRMHANDPALAAELLQDGVVRRRNHIALDWTDAWRLDTGDDAPPDRGAVEVSVRFGAPIAVRPLRLIADGFGLSRAEAERLLAEGRLVSPTRLTGRTSNDFGFLLKR
;
A
#
# COMPACT_ATOMS: atom_id res chain seq x y z
N MET A 1 -20.89 -15.81 -12.17
CA MET A 1 -20.04 -14.86 -12.91
C MET A 1 -19.00 -14.36 -11.93
N LEU A 2 -17.72 -14.40 -12.29
CA LEU A 2 -16.63 -13.89 -11.46
C LEU A 2 -16.26 -12.48 -11.93
N ILE A 3 -16.34 -11.51 -11.02
CA ILE A 3 -15.90 -10.13 -11.25
C ILE A 3 -14.55 -9.93 -10.57
N HIS A 4 -13.64 -9.22 -11.22
CA HIS A 4 -12.34 -8.89 -10.67
C HIS A 4 -12.29 -7.43 -10.23
N TRP A 5 -12.06 -7.22 -8.94
CA TRP A 5 -11.82 -5.91 -8.37
C TRP A 5 -10.35 -5.76 -7.99
N ALA A 6 -9.85 -4.53 -8.03
CA ALA A 6 -8.49 -4.20 -7.62
C ALA A 6 -8.47 -2.98 -6.70
N VAL A 7 -7.77 -3.11 -5.57
CA VAL A 7 -7.37 -1.99 -4.72
C VAL A 7 -6.03 -1.50 -5.25
N VAL A 8 -6.04 -0.40 -6.00
CA VAL A 8 -4.87 0.08 -6.74
C VAL A 8 -4.27 1.32 -6.09
N PRO A 9 -2.95 1.36 -5.83
CA PRO A 9 -2.28 2.57 -5.36
C PRO A 9 -2.31 3.64 -6.46
N THR A 10 -2.63 4.88 -6.10
CA THR A 10 -2.61 6.02 -7.02
C THR A 10 -1.35 6.88 -6.88
N ARG A 11 -0.64 6.74 -5.75
CA ARG A 11 0.61 7.43 -5.42
C ARG A 11 1.33 6.72 -4.28
N LEU A 12 2.56 7.13 -3.99
CA LEU A 12 3.31 6.64 -2.82
C LEU A 12 2.58 6.97 -1.51
N PRO A 13 2.64 6.08 -0.51
CA PRO A 13 2.07 6.35 0.80
C PRO A 13 2.88 7.42 1.54
N LEU A 14 2.26 8.05 2.53
CA LEU A 14 3.00 8.83 3.51
C LEU A 14 3.74 7.89 4.46
N VAL A 15 4.99 8.22 4.74
CA VAL A 15 5.80 7.55 5.74
C VAL A 15 5.54 8.21 7.08
N LEU A 16 4.92 7.47 8.00
CA LEU A 16 4.63 7.96 9.34
C LEU A 16 5.88 7.83 10.22
N ARG A 17 6.41 8.97 10.64
CA ARG A 17 7.57 9.08 11.53
C ARG A 17 7.52 10.41 12.29
N ARG A 18 8.21 10.52 13.42
CA ARG A 18 8.37 11.80 14.12
C ARG A 18 9.32 12.73 13.36
N CYS A 19 8.87 13.95 13.08
CA CYS A 19 9.70 15.06 12.67
C CYS A 19 10.28 15.76 13.92
N PRO A 20 11.59 16.08 13.97
CA PRO A 20 12.18 16.82 15.08
C PRO A 20 11.57 18.21 15.28
N ALA A 21 11.19 18.89 14.20
CA ALA A 21 10.59 20.22 14.24
C ALA A 21 9.06 20.20 14.48
N CYS A 22 8.33 19.32 13.78
CA CYS A 22 6.85 19.32 13.82
C CYS A 22 6.24 18.33 14.82
N GLY A 23 7.01 17.39 15.37
CA GLY A 23 6.45 16.28 16.15
C GLY A 23 5.86 15.19 15.25
N PRO A 24 4.65 14.66 15.50
CA PRO A 24 4.02 13.67 14.64
C PRO A 24 3.77 14.25 13.23
N ALA A 25 4.41 13.69 12.21
CA ALA A 25 4.27 14.15 10.83
C ALA A 25 4.26 12.99 9.83
N GLY A 26 3.64 13.22 8.67
CA GLY A 26 3.83 12.38 7.50
C GLY A 26 5.03 12.86 6.68
N PHE A 27 5.80 11.94 6.14
CA PHE A 27 6.88 12.23 5.21
C PHE A 27 6.52 11.71 3.81
N ARG A 28 6.70 12.56 2.80
CA ARG A 28 6.47 12.19 1.40
C ARG A 28 7.80 11.83 0.75
N ALA A 29 7.95 10.57 0.37
CA ALA A 29 9.04 10.16 -0.50
C ALA A 29 8.84 10.77 -1.89
N HIS A 30 9.93 11.27 -2.49
CA HIS A 30 9.91 11.87 -3.82
C HIS A 30 10.83 11.13 -4.80
N GLY A 31 11.04 9.83 -4.57
CA GLY A 31 11.81 8.95 -5.46
C GLY A 31 13.31 9.20 -5.52
N LYS A 32 13.88 10.12 -4.74
CA LYS A 32 15.33 10.36 -4.78
C LYS A 32 16.06 9.48 -3.79
N PHE A 33 17.14 8.88 -4.26
CA PHE A 33 18.07 8.12 -3.45
C PHE A 33 19.37 8.88 -3.28
N ARG A 34 20.02 8.68 -2.13
CA ARG A 34 21.40 9.06 -1.91
C ARG A 34 22.19 7.79 -1.68
N VAL A 35 23.16 7.53 -2.54
CA VAL A 35 24.12 6.43 -2.40
C VAL A 35 25.49 7.02 -2.07
N ASN A 36 26.05 6.62 -0.95
CA ASN A 36 27.40 6.99 -0.53
C ASN A 36 28.29 5.75 -0.56
N ALA A 37 29.53 5.93 -1.01
CA ALA A 37 30.55 4.90 -0.99
C ALA A 37 31.67 5.25 -0.01
N ASN A 38 32.16 4.23 0.71
CA ASN A 38 33.37 4.30 1.50
C ASN A 38 34.16 3.00 1.29
N HIS A 39 35.22 3.08 0.49
CA HIS A 39 35.97 1.93 0.00
C HIS A 39 35.03 0.91 -0.66
N LYS A 40 34.94 -0.31 -0.11
CA LYS A 40 34.11 -1.41 -0.62
C LYS A 40 32.71 -1.44 0.01
N LEU A 41 32.35 -0.46 0.82
CA LEU A 41 31.09 -0.41 1.56
C LEU A 41 30.20 0.71 1.02
N LEU A 42 28.90 0.42 0.87
CA LEU A 42 27.88 1.34 0.41
C LEU A 42 26.83 1.59 1.50
N ASP A 43 26.46 2.85 1.63
CA ASP A 43 25.29 3.30 2.39
C ASP A 43 24.29 3.92 1.40
N ALA A 44 23.01 3.57 1.52
CA ALA A 44 21.98 4.10 0.63
C ALA A 44 20.72 4.48 1.41
N TRP A 45 20.16 5.65 1.08
CA TRP A 45 18.94 6.16 1.67
C TRP A 45 17.93 6.57 0.61
N LEU A 46 16.66 6.26 0.83
CA LEU A 46 15.54 6.93 0.17
C LEU A 46 15.24 8.23 0.93
N LEU A 47 15.14 9.34 0.22
CA LEU A 47 14.87 10.66 0.79
C LEU A 47 13.36 10.93 0.80
N ALA A 48 12.89 11.50 1.90
CA ALA A 48 11.50 11.93 2.05
C ALA A 48 11.41 13.27 2.79
N LEU A 49 10.41 14.09 2.45
CA LEU A 49 10.25 15.44 3.01
C LEU A 49 9.07 15.47 3.98
N CYS A 50 9.25 16.16 5.10
CA CYS A 50 8.19 16.41 6.06
C CYS A 50 7.07 17.20 5.38
N THR A 51 5.83 16.73 5.54
CA THR A 51 4.64 17.41 4.99
C THR A 51 4.32 18.74 5.67
N GLY A 52 4.89 19.02 6.85
CA GLY A 52 4.72 20.28 7.58
C GLY A 52 5.81 21.31 7.28
N CYS A 53 7.07 20.99 7.59
CA CYS A 53 8.20 21.93 7.48
C CYS A 53 9.08 21.74 6.23
N GLY A 54 8.90 20.67 5.45
CA GLY A 54 9.77 20.37 4.31
C GLY A 54 11.12 19.75 4.67
N ASP A 55 11.44 19.53 5.95
CA ASP A 55 12.71 18.89 6.34
C ASP A 55 12.88 17.51 5.73
N THR A 56 14.11 17.19 5.32
CA THR A 56 14.46 15.89 4.76
C THR A 56 14.72 14.85 5.85
N THR A 57 14.06 13.71 5.76
CA THR A 57 14.42 12.48 6.48
C THR A 57 15.06 11.46 5.54
N ARG A 58 15.89 10.58 6.11
CA ARG A 58 16.52 9.47 5.42
C ARG A 58 15.88 8.16 5.85
N ILE A 59 15.47 7.36 4.87
CA ILE A 59 14.99 5.99 5.06
C ILE A 59 16.13 5.07 4.61
N THR A 60 16.73 4.36 5.55
CA THR A 60 17.91 3.52 5.30
C THR A 60 17.52 2.29 4.48
N ILE A 61 18.07 2.19 3.27
CA ILE A 61 17.89 1.05 2.36
C ILE A 61 19.07 0.09 2.49
N LEU A 62 20.29 0.62 2.44
CA LEU A 62 21.53 -0.11 2.66
C LEU A 62 22.32 0.58 3.77
N GLU A 63 22.92 -0.22 4.64
CA GLU A 63 23.78 0.24 5.70
C GLU A 63 25.04 -0.61 5.68
N ARG A 64 26.18 0.03 5.38
CA ARG A 64 27.52 -0.58 5.33
C ARG A 64 27.53 -1.91 4.56
N ALA A 65 26.82 -1.95 3.43
CA ALA A 65 26.71 -3.15 2.61
C ALA A 65 27.93 -3.28 1.69
N HIS A 66 28.54 -4.46 1.63
CA HIS A 66 29.69 -4.66 0.75
C HIS A 66 29.24 -4.59 -0.73
N VAL A 67 29.98 -3.85 -1.56
CA VAL A 67 29.59 -3.61 -2.97
C VAL A 67 29.31 -4.90 -3.75
N ARG A 68 30.07 -5.98 -3.46
CA ARG A 68 29.88 -7.30 -4.10
C ARG A 68 28.63 -8.06 -3.64
N SER A 69 27.99 -7.67 -2.54
CA SER A 69 26.73 -8.30 -2.08
C SER A 69 25.48 -7.59 -2.61
N ILE A 70 25.65 -6.53 -3.40
CA ILE A 70 24.55 -5.74 -3.94
C ILE A 70 24.42 -6.07 -5.43
N ARG A 71 23.21 -6.38 -5.87
CA ARG A 71 22.91 -6.58 -7.29
C ARG A 71 23.17 -5.29 -8.06
N PRO A 72 23.94 -5.30 -9.16
CA PRO A 72 24.21 -4.09 -9.95
C PRO A 72 22.93 -3.34 -10.35
N GLU A 73 21.88 -4.07 -10.74
CA GLU A 73 20.62 -3.47 -11.19
C GLU A 73 19.91 -2.70 -10.08
N LEU A 74 20.05 -3.14 -8.82
CA LEU A 74 19.51 -2.41 -7.68
C LEU A 74 20.26 -1.08 -7.48
N LEU A 75 21.59 -1.11 -7.63
CA LEU A 75 22.43 0.07 -7.53
C LEU A 75 22.13 1.08 -8.65
N ASP A 76 21.98 0.60 -9.88
CA ASP A 76 21.63 1.42 -11.04
C ASP A 76 20.26 2.10 -10.87
N ARG A 77 19.24 1.34 -10.43
CA ARG A 77 17.91 1.89 -10.15
C ARG A 77 17.92 2.94 -9.04
N MET A 78 18.74 2.77 -8.00
CA MET A 78 18.94 3.80 -6.97
C MET A 78 19.61 5.06 -7.57
N HIS A 79 20.66 4.91 -8.36
CA HIS A 79 21.32 6.05 -9.01
C HIS A 79 20.41 6.78 -10.00
N ALA A 80 19.54 6.04 -10.71
CA ALA A 80 18.54 6.59 -11.62
C ALA A 80 17.35 7.26 -10.91
N ASN A 81 17.27 7.19 -9.58
CA ASN A 81 16.14 7.68 -8.80
C ASN A 81 14.79 7.08 -9.23
N ASP A 82 14.79 5.76 -9.45
CA ASP A 82 13.60 5.04 -9.93
C ASP A 82 12.43 5.15 -8.93
N PRO A 83 11.30 5.79 -9.30
CA PRO A 83 10.13 5.89 -8.42
C PRO A 83 9.44 4.54 -8.16
N ALA A 84 9.53 3.58 -9.07
CA ALA A 84 9.01 2.23 -8.86
C ALA A 84 9.82 1.50 -7.78
N LEU A 85 11.14 1.67 -7.78
CA LEU A 85 12.00 1.14 -6.71
C LEU A 85 11.63 1.74 -5.34
N ALA A 86 11.33 3.04 -5.28
CA ALA A 86 10.88 3.67 -4.05
C ALA A 86 9.55 3.06 -3.55
N ALA A 87 8.61 2.77 -4.46
CA ALA A 87 7.36 2.10 -4.12
C ALA A 87 7.58 0.68 -3.58
N GLU A 88 8.44 -0.10 -4.24
CA GLU A 88 8.82 -1.46 -3.81
C GLU A 88 9.46 -1.45 -2.41
N LEU A 89 10.48 -0.61 -2.21
CA LEU A 89 11.25 -0.57 -0.95
C LEU A 89 10.44 -0.05 0.23
N LEU A 90 9.52 0.89 0.02
CA LEU A 90 8.63 1.35 1.09
C LEU A 90 7.70 0.23 1.57
N GLN A 91 7.29 -0.67 0.67
CA GLN A 91 6.41 -1.80 0.98
C GLN A 91 7.16 -2.97 1.64
N ASP A 92 8.47 -3.07 1.44
CA ASP A 92 9.33 -4.10 2.02
C ASP A 92 9.28 -4.07 3.56
N GLY A 93 8.82 -5.19 4.15
CA GLY A 93 8.72 -5.34 5.60
C GLY A 93 10.06 -5.25 6.33
N VAL A 94 11.18 -5.65 5.71
CA VAL A 94 12.53 -5.53 6.27
C VAL A 94 12.93 -4.06 6.36
N VAL A 95 12.72 -3.30 5.28
CA VAL A 95 13.00 -1.85 5.24
C VAL A 95 12.15 -1.12 6.29
N ARG A 96 10.86 -1.43 6.36
CA ARG A 96 9.93 -0.82 7.32
C ARG A 96 10.33 -1.10 8.78
N ARG A 97 10.66 -2.35 9.10
CA ARG A 97 11.11 -2.74 10.45
C ARG A 97 12.41 -2.05 10.84
N ARG A 98 13.43 -2.07 9.95
CA ARG A 98 14.71 -1.39 10.19
C ARG A 98 14.53 0.10 10.49
N ASN A 99 13.61 0.73 9.77
CA ASN A 99 13.38 2.16 9.86
C ASN A 99 12.33 2.54 10.93
N HIS A 100 11.67 1.58 11.58
CA HIS A 100 10.55 1.83 12.49
C HIS A 100 9.48 2.73 11.87
N ILE A 101 9.11 2.47 10.61
CA ILE A 101 8.13 3.28 9.87
C ILE A 101 6.83 2.51 9.61
N ALA A 102 5.72 3.24 9.70
CA ALA A 102 4.43 2.81 9.19
C ALA A 102 4.09 3.59 7.91
N LEU A 103 3.21 3.02 7.09
CA LEU A 103 2.74 3.65 5.86
C LEU A 103 1.29 4.06 6.04
N ASP A 104 0.99 5.29 5.65
CA ASP A 104 -0.37 5.79 5.54
C ASP A 104 -0.75 5.91 4.06
N TRP A 105 -1.75 5.13 3.69
CA TRP A 105 -2.31 5.09 2.35
C TRP A 105 -3.56 5.97 2.20
N THR A 106 -3.92 6.76 3.22
CA THR A 106 -5.08 7.66 3.15
C THR A 106 -4.97 8.55 1.90
N ASP A 107 -6.04 8.56 1.10
CA ASP A 107 -6.13 9.26 -0.18
C ASP A 107 -5.03 8.90 -1.21
N ALA A 108 -4.45 7.70 -1.12
CA ALA A 108 -3.38 7.21 -2.00
C ALA A 108 -3.73 5.90 -2.72
N TRP A 109 -5.01 5.56 -2.80
CA TRP A 109 -5.52 4.39 -3.52
C TRP A 109 -6.95 4.63 -4.01
N ARG A 110 -7.40 3.78 -4.93
CA ARG A 110 -8.79 3.70 -5.38
C ARG A 110 -9.23 2.24 -5.50
N LEU A 111 -10.54 2.02 -5.41
CA LEU A 111 -11.14 0.76 -5.83
C LEU A 111 -11.39 0.82 -7.34
N ASP A 112 -10.91 -0.19 -8.05
CA ASP A 112 -11.22 -0.46 -9.44
C ASP A 112 -12.15 -1.67 -9.48
N THR A 113 -13.38 -1.48 -9.97
CA THR A 113 -14.39 -2.55 -10.06
C THR A 113 -14.45 -3.19 -11.45
N GLY A 114 -13.64 -2.69 -12.40
CA GLY A 114 -13.78 -3.00 -13.82
C GLY A 114 -15.04 -2.41 -14.45
N ASP A 115 -15.21 -2.68 -15.74
CA ASP A 115 -16.38 -2.25 -16.55
C ASP A 115 -17.54 -3.25 -16.48
N ASP A 116 -17.33 -4.42 -15.87
CA ASP A 116 -18.35 -5.45 -15.73
C ASP A 116 -19.41 -5.00 -14.71
N ALA A 117 -20.51 -4.45 -15.23
CA ALA A 117 -21.69 -4.16 -14.41
C ALA A 117 -22.17 -5.47 -13.76
N PRO A 118 -22.37 -5.51 -12.43
CA PRO A 118 -22.91 -6.69 -11.78
C PRO A 118 -24.30 -7.00 -12.36
N PRO A 119 -24.64 -8.28 -12.58
CA PRO A 119 -25.97 -8.64 -13.03
C PRO A 119 -27.01 -8.18 -12.00
N ASP A 120 -28.15 -7.70 -12.51
CA ASP A 120 -29.24 -7.16 -11.68
C ASP A 120 -29.90 -8.20 -10.76
N ARG A 121 -29.71 -9.50 -11.06
CA ARG A 121 -30.24 -10.61 -10.27
C ARG A 121 -29.23 -11.74 -10.15
N GLY A 122 -29.26 -12.41 -8.99
CA GLY A 122 -28.52 -13.64 -8.75
C GLY A 122 -27.26 -13.46 -7.89
N ALA A 123 -26.48 -14.53 -7.81
CA ALA A 123 -25.25 -14.55 -7.03
C ALA A 123 -24.06 -14.06 -7.87
N VAL A 124 -23.35 -13.06 -7.35
CA VAL A 124 -22.14 -12.48 -7.95
C VAL A 124 -20.94 -12.91 -7.11
N GLU A 125 -19.97 -13.53 -7.75
CA GLU A 125 -18.70 -13.86 -7.13
C GLU A 125 -17.69 -12.78 -7.48
N VAL A 126 -16.95 -12.28 -6.49
CA VAL A 126 -15.98 -11.20 -6.67
C VAL A 126 -14.64 -11.61 -6.08
N SER A 127 -13.57 -11.45 -6.86
CA SER A 127 -12.19 -11.56 -6.40
C SER A 127 -11.58 -10.17 -6.28
N VAL A 128 -11.07 -9.83 -5.11
CA VAL A 128 -10.42 -8.55 -4.81
C VAL A 128 -8.92 -8.76 -4.69
N ARG A 129 -8.15 -8.05 -5.53
CA ARG A 129 -6.68 -8.05 -5.49
C ARG A 129 -6.11 -6.74 -4.98
N PHE A 130 -5.00 -6.78 -4.26
CA PHE A 130 -4.31 -5.62 -3.71
C PHE A 130 -3.03 -5.34 -4.47
N GLY A 131 -2.91 -4.14 -5.05
CA GLY A 131 -1.68 -3.68 -5.72
C GLY A 131 -0.59 -3.21 -4.76
N ALA A 132 -0.91 -3.09 -3.46
CA ALA A 132 -0.01 -2.67 -2.39
C ALA A 132 -0.61 -3.09 -1.02
N PRO A 133 0.16 -3.12 0.09
CA PRO A 133 -0.34 -3.49 1.42
C PRO A 133 -1.18 -2.36 2.04
N ILE A 134 -2.30 -2.04 1.39
CA ILE A 134 -3.27 -1.02 1.76
C ILE A 134 -4.29 -1.67 2.68
N ALA A 135 -4.28 -1.29 3.95
CA ALA A 135 -5.23 -1.84 4.92
C ALA A 135 -6.63 -1.22 4.73
N VAL A 136 -7.57 -1.96 4.13
CA VAL A 136 -8.97 -1.54 3.95
C VAL A 136 -9.90 -2.30 4.89
N ARG A 137 -11.12 -1.78 5.10
CA ARG A 137 -12.21 -2.51 5.76
C ARG A 137 -13.04 -3.21 4.68
N PRO A 138 -13.02 -4.55 4.54
CA PRO A 138 -13.68 -5.23 3.43
C PRO A 138 -15.16 -4.90 3.29
N LEU A 139 -15.92 -4.90 4.39
CA LEU A 139 -17.35 -4.60 4.33
C LEU A 139 -17.65 -3.21 3.76
N ARG A 140 -16.82 -2.21 4.10
CA ARG A 140 -16.93 -0.86 3.54
C ARG A 140 -16.55 -0.84 2.05
N LEU A 141 -15.46 -1.53 1.69
CA LEU A 141 -15.02 -1.65 0.29
C LEU A 141 -16.14 -2.25 -0.60
N ILE A 142 -16.79 -3.29 -0.10
CA ILE A 142 -17.91 -3.97 -0.78
C ILE A 142 -19.12 -3.04 -0.89
N ALA A 143 -19.45 -2.33 0.19
CA ALA A 143 -20.54 -1.37 0.17
C ALA A 143 -20.29 -0.28 -0.88
N ASP A 144 -19.10 0.33 -0.87
CA ASP A 144 -18.70 1.37 -1.82
C ASP A 144 -18.74 0.84 -3.27
N GLY A 145 -18.20 -0.35 -3.53
CA GLY A 145 -18.15 -0.93 -4.89
C GLY A 145 -19.50 -1.35 -5.45
N PHE A 146 -20.50 -1.64 -4.61
CA PHE A 146 -21.86 -1.98 -5.04
C PHE A 146 -22.88 -0.86 -4.84
N GLY A 147 -22.46 0.31 -4.36
CA GLY A 147 -23.34 1.44 -4.06
C GLY A 147 -24.32 1.17 -2.91
N LEU A 148 -23.97 0.29 -1.97
CA LEU A 148 -24.82 -0.07 -0.83
C LEU A 148 -24.59 0.89 0.33
N SER A 149 -25.63 1.15 1.11
CA SER A 149 -25.44 1.75 2.42
C SER A 149 -24.72 0.78 3.37
N ARG A 150 -24.07 1.33 4.40
CA ARG A 150 -23.43 0.53 5.46
C ARG A 150 -24.42 -0.45 6.12
N ALA A 151 -25.63 0.03 6.42
CA ALA A 151 -26.65 -0.79 7.08
C ALA A 151 -27.12 -1.94 6.17
N GLU A 152 -27.24 -1.71 4.87
CA GLU A 152 -27.57 -2.77 3.91
C GLU A 152 -26.47 -3.82 3.82
N ALA A 153 -25.20 -3.40 3.76
CA ALA A 153 -24.08 -4.34 3.72
C ALA A 153 -23.99 -5.18 5.01
N GLU A 154 -24.17 -4.56 6.18
CA GLU A 154 -24.23 -5.25 7.48
C GLU A 154 -25.41 -6.24 7.55
N ARG A 155 -26.59 -5.86 7.05
CA ARG A 155 -27.76 -6.75 6.96
C ARG A 155 -27.50 -7.94 6.05
N LEU A 156 -26.95 -7.72 4.84
CA LEU A 156 -26.65 -8.80 3.90
C LEU A 156 -25.62 -9.79 4.46
N LEU A 157 -24.65 -9.29 5.23
CA LEU A 157 -23.70 -10.13 5.96
C LEU A 157 -24.41 -10.98 7.03
N ALA A 158 -25.31 -10.39 7.82
CA ALA A 158 -26.07 -11.09 8.85
C ALA A 158 -27.04 -12.14 8.28
N GLU A 159 -27.65 -11.87 7.13
CA GLU A 159 -28.55 -12.77 6.41
C GLU A 159 -27.82 -13.91 5.67
N GLY A 160 -26.47 -13.93 5.67
CA GLY A 160 -25.69 -14.92 4.91
C GLY A 160 -25.79 -14.74 3.38
N ARG A 161 -26.20 -13.55 2.94
CA ARG A 161 -26.27 -13.16 1.53
C ARG A 161 -24.97 -12.51 1.04
N LEU A 162 -24.16 -12.00 1.96
CA LEU A 162 -22.77 -11.63 1.71
C LEU A 162 -21.87 -12.59 2.49
N VAL A 163 -21.10 -13.41 1.79
CA VAL A 163 -20.22 -14.41 2.41
C VAL A 163 -18.81 -14.34 1.85
N SER A 164 -17.80 -14.58 2.70
CA SER A 164 -16.39 -14.59 2.31
C SER A 164 -15.64 -15.58 3.19
N PRO A 165 -14.62 -16.28 2.65
CA PRO A 165 -13.67 -17.02 3.48
C PRO A 165 -12.87 -16.12 4.43
N THR A 166 -12.75 -14.83 4.10
CA THR A 166 -12.05 -13.82 4.91
C THR A 166 -13.03 -13.06 5.79
N ARG A 167 -12.60 -12.71 7.01
CA ARG A 167 -13.41 -11.88 7.92
C ARG A 167 -13.65 -10.48 7.32
N LEU A 168 -14.92 -10.13 7.10
CA LEU A 168 -15.28 -8.85 6.48
C LEU A 168 -15.36 -7.66 7.45
N THR A 169 -15.43 -7.90 8.77
CA THR A 169 -15.60 -6.87 9.81
C THR A 169 -14.29 -6.23 10.30
N GLY A 170 -13.13 -6.78 9.90
CA GLY A 170 -11.80 -6.30 10.28
C GLY A 170 -11.16 -5.35 9.26
N ARG A 171 -9.84 -5.16 9.37
CA ARG A 171 -9.03 -4.64 8.26
C ARG A 171 -8.25 -5.78 7.63
N THR A 172 -8.06 -5.72 6.32
CA THR A 172 -7.16 -6.60 5.57
C THR A 172 -6.38 -5.78 4.55
N SER A 173 -5.21 -6.27 4.20
CA SER A 173 -4.41 -5.82 3.06
C SER A 173 -4.05 -6.99 2.14
N ASN A 174 -4.70 -8.13 2.34
CA ASN A 174 -4.50 -9.35 1.58
C ASN A 174 -5.68 -9.53 0.64
N ASP A 175 -5.39 -10.13 -0.52
CA ASP A 175 -6.38 -10.57 -1.48
C ASP A 175 -7.46 -11.43 -0.80
N PHE A 176 -8.71 -11.24 -1.22
CA PHE A 176 -9.83 -12.02 -0.74
C PHE A 176 -10.91 -12.13 -1.81
N GLY A 177 -11.76 -13.13 -1.67
CA GLY A 177 -12.97 -13.27 -2.49
C GLY A 177 -14.22 -13.18 -1.62
N PHE A 178 -15.34 -12.84 -2.24
CA PHE A 178 -16.65 -12.90 -1.59
C PHE A 178 -17.75 -13.21 -2.61
N LEU A 179 -18.87 -13.73 -2.10
CA LEU A 179 -20.08 -13.99 -2.85
C LEU A 179 -21.18 -13.07 -2.33
N LEU A 180 -21.86 -12.37 -3.22
CA LEU A 180 -23.00 -11.52 -2.93
C LEU A 180 -24.25 -12.06 -3.63
N LYS A 181 -25.29 -12.39 -2.86
CA LYS A 181 -26.59 -12.88 -3.35
C LYS A 181 -27.60 -11.74 -3.36
N ARG A 182 -27.91 -11.21 -4.55
CA ARG A 182 -28.93 -10.17 -4.77
C ARG A 182 -30.29 -10.79 -5.03
#